data_AF-A0A1K2ISK0-F1
#
_entry.id   AF-A0A1K2ISK0-F1
#
_cell.length_a   1.000
_cell.length_b   1.000
_cell.length_c   1.000
_cell.angle_alpha   90.00
_cell.angle_beta   90.00
_cell.angle_gamma   90.00
#
_symmetry.space_group_name_H-M   'P 1'
#
loop_
_entity.id
_entity.type
_entity.pdbx_description
1 polymer ?
#
loop_
_entity_poly.entity_id
_entity_poly.type
_entity_poly.pdbx_seq_one_letter_code
_entity_poly.pdbx_strand_id
1 'polypeptide(L)'
;MKQNILEFYSNLDKARDRALWLEFEHRNVNKQFVVFDGPEDNNNYFVADIQTAQEMEIKHQYYSLPENYQHWTYGDLKGIVGDPEILSHWEEIIGKFQVMEGELLKFILKYQIPLEKIIRHELGCRGFDDNNWVGFQESEKYWMK
;
A
#
# COMPACT_ATOMS: atom_id res chain seq x y z
N MET A 1 16.59 -18.67 -0.65
CA MET A 1 15.89 -18.80 -1.95
C MET A 1 15.28 -17.46 -2.27
N LYS A 2 15.56 -16.86 -3.44
CA LYS A 2 14.76 -15.72 -3.93
C LYS A 2 13.37 -16.30 -4.22
N GLN A 3 12.37 -15.92 -3.41
CA GLN A 3 10.98 -16.16 -3.80
C GLN A 3 10.70 -15.17 -4.94
N ASN A 4 10.54 -15.72 -6.15
CA ASN A 4 9.99 -14.98 -7.28
C ASN A 4 8.50 -14.81 -6.99
N ILE A 5 8.05 -13.57 -6.90
CA ILE A 5 6.64 -13.25 -6.63
C ILE A 5 5.98 -13.08 -8.00
N LEU A 6 4.93 -13.86 -8.23
CA LEU A 6 4.05 -13.76 -9.39
C LEU A 6 2.62 -14.00 -8.91
N GLU A 7 1.82 -12.93 -8.86
CA GLU A 7 0.45 -12.94 -8.40
C GLU A 7 -0.51 -12.47 -9.51
N PHE A 8 -1.78 -12.83 -9.39
CA PHE A 8 -2.79 -12.69 -10.45
C PHE A 8 -4.02 -11.95 -9.91
N TYR A 9 -4.51 -10.98 -10.66
CA TYR A 9 -5.64 -10.13 -10.27
C TYR A 9 -6.56 -9.88 -11.48
N SER A 10 -7.87 -9.91 -11.27
CA SER A 10 -8.87 -9.59 -12.30
C SER A 10 -9.15 -8.09 -12.43
N ASN A 11 -8.68 -7.28 -11.47
CA ASN A 11 -8.86 -5.84 -11.42
C ASN A 11 -7.50 -5.14 -11.46
N LEU A 12 -7.34 -4.18 -12.37
CA LEU A 12 -6.07 -3.47 -12.58
C LEU A 12 -5.68 -2.62 -11.36
N ASP A 13 -6.62 -1.89 -10.77
CA ASP A 13 -6.32 -1.01 -9.63
C ASP A 13 -5.88 -1.84 -8.42
N LYS A 14 -6.52 -2.98 -8.17
CA LYS A 14 -6.10 -3.93 -7.13
C LYS A 14 -4.70 -4.49 -7.40
N ALA A 15 -4.39 -4.83 -8.65
CA ALA A 15 -3.05 -5.28 -9.03
C ALA A 15 -1.99 -4.20 -8.77
N ARG A 16 -2.30 -2.94 -9.10
CA ARG A 16 -1.43 -1.77 -8.89
C ARG A 16 -1.23 -1.47 -7.41
N ASP A 17 -2.28 -1.51 -6.61
CA ASP A 17 -2.21 -1.34 -5.15
C ASP A 17 -1.38 -2.46 -4.51
N ARG A 18 -1.54 -3.71 -4.96
CA ARG A 18 -0.71 -4.82 -4.51
C ARG A 18 0.76 -4.61 -4.83
N ALA A 19 1.08 -4.22 -6.07
CA ALA A 19 2.45 -3.97 -6.48
C ALA A 19 3.10 -2.85 -5.64
N LEU A 20 2.37 -1.75 -5.40
CA LEU A 20 2.86 -0.67 -4.53
C LEU A 20 3.07 -1.14 -3.09
N TRP A 21 2.16 -1.95 -2.55
CA TRP A 21 2.32 -2.52 -1.21
C TRP A 21 3.53 -3.45 -1.13
N LEU A 22 3.76 -4.29 -2.15
CA LEU A 22 4.94 -5.14 -2.23
C LEU A 22 6.25 -4.34 -2.28
N GLU A 23 6.28 -3.22 -3.00
CA GLU A 23 7.42 -2.29 -2.99
C GLU A 23 7.63 -1.71 -1.58
N PHE A 24 6.56 -1.29 -0.90
CA PHE A 24 6.64 -0.78 0.47
C PHE A 24 7.12 -1.86 1.46
N GLU A 25 6.65 -3.10 1.36
CA GLU A 25 7.10 -4.23 2.20
C GLU A 25 8.59 -4.54 1.99
N HIS A 26 9.07 -4.42 0.75
CA HIS A 26 10.45 -4.75 0.37
C HIS A 26 11.36 -3.53 0.22
N ARG A 27 10.96 -2.35 0.73
CA ARG A 27 11.71 -1.09 0.59
C ARG A 27 13.15 -1.17 1.09
N ASN A 28 13.40 -1.99 2.12
CA ASN A 28 14.74 -2.22 2.68
C ASN A 28 15.73 -2.92 1.72
N VAL A 29 15.23 -3.57 0.67
CA VAL A 29 16.04 -4.30 -0.32
C VAL A 29 15.91 -3.72 -1.72
N ASN A 30 15.29 -2.54 -1.89
CA ASN A 30 15.07 -1.85 -3.17
C ASN A 30 14.54 -2.76 -4.28
N LYS A 31 13.62 -3.68 -3.93
CA LYS A 31 12.91 -4.46 -4.95
C LYS A 31 11.83 -3.60 -5.59
N GLN A 32 11.74 -3.66 -6.90
CA GLN A 32 10.68 -3.03 -7.69
C GLN A 32 9.69 -4.09 -8.16
N PHE A 33 8.42 -3.72 -8.15
CA PHE A 33 7.33 -4.56 -8.61
C PHE A 33 6.61 -3.88 -9.77
N VAL A 34 6.16 -4.69 -10.71
CA VAL A 34 5.54 -4.22 -11.95
C VAL A 34 4.22 -4.94 -12.17
N VAL A 35 3.31 -4.25 -12.85
CA VAL A 35 2.03 -4.79 -13.28
C VAL A 35 1.98 -4.82 -14.80
N PHE A 36 1.56 -5.93 -15.39
CA PHE A 36 1.42 -6.09 -16.84
C PHE A 36 0.24 -7.01 -17.16
N ASP A 37 -0.17 -7.02 -18.43
CA ASP A 37 -1.24 -7.89 -18.91
C ASP A 37 -0.85 -9.37 -18.79
N GLY A 38 -1.74 -10.17 -18.24
CA GLY A 38 -1.68 -11.62 -18.31
C GLY A 38 -1.99 -12.13 -19.72
N PRO A 39 -1.93 -13.45 -19.95
CA PRO A 39 -2.32 -14.07 -21.21
C PRO A 39 -3.73 -13.64 -21.64
N GLU A 40 -3.90 -13.39 -22.95
CA GLU A 40 -5.10 -12.81 -23.56
C GLU A 40 -6.40 -13.55 -23.18
N ASP A 41 -6.32 -14.86 -22.93
CA ASP A 41 -7.48 -15.72 -22.68
C ASP A 41 -8.22 -15.43 -21.36
N ASN A 42 -7.58 -14.75 -20.40
CA ASN A 42 -8.09 -14.64 -19.03
C ASN A 42 -8.39 -13.22 -18.54
N ASN A 43 -8.12 -12.16 -19.34
CA ASN A 43 -8.33 -10.75 -18.96
C ASN A 43 -7.85 -10.41 -17.52
N ASN A 44 -6.68 -10.93 -17.15
CA ASN A 44 -6.10 -10.74 -15.83
C ASN A 44 -4.84 -9.88 -15.91
N TYR A 45 -4.46 -9.31 -14.78
CA TYR A 45 -3.24 -8.53 -14.57
C TYR A 45 -2.29 -9.31 -13.68
N PHE A 46 -1.02 -9.32 -14.04
CA PHE A 46 0.03 -9.99 -13.29
C PHE A 46 0.81 -8.97 -12.48
N VAL A 47 1.13 -9.32 -11.24
CA VAL A 47 2.03 -8.56 -10.36
C VAL A 47 3.27 -9.39 -10.15
N ALA A 48 4.44 -8.85 -10.49
CA ALA A 48 5.71 -9.55 -10.30
C ALA A 48 6.85 -8.60 -9.93
N ASP A 49 7.92 -9.15 -9.34
CA ASP A 49 9.16 -8.40 -9.25
C ASP A 49 9.77 -8.19 -10.65
N ILE A 50 10.48 -7.08 -10.85
CA ILE A 50 10.99 -6.68 -12.17
C ILE A 50 11.93 -7.73 -12.79
N GLN A 51 12.67 -8.50 -11.97
CA GLN A 51 13.57 -9.54 -12.46
C GLN A 51 12.75 -10.69 -13.09
N THR A 52 11.72 -11.15 -12.38
CA THR A 52 10.78 -12.16 -12.89
C THR A 52 10.10 -11.71 -14.18
N ALA A 53 9.64 -10.45 -14.26
CA ALA A 53 9.03 -9.93 -15.48
C ALA A 53 10.00 -9.92 -16.68
N GLN A 54 11.26 -9.54 -16.46
CA GLN A 54 12.29 -9.56 -17.50
C GLN A 54 12.66 -10.98 -17.95
N GLU A 55 12.70 -11.94 -17.02
CA GLU A 55 12.89 -13.37 -17.32
C GLU A 55 11.74 -13.94 -18.16
N MET A 56 10.53 -13.39 -18.01
CA MET A 56 9.36 -13.68 -18.85
C MET A 56 9.32 -12.88 -20.16
N GLU A 57 10.41 -12.19 -20.51
CA GLU A 57 10.54 -11.35 -21.70
C GLU A 57 9.57 -10.15 -21.77
N ILE A 58 8.92 -9.80 -20.65
CA ILE A 58 8.15 -8.56 -20.52
C ILE A 58 9.15 -7.46 -20.21
N LYS A 59 9.32 -6.50 -21.12
CA LYS A 59 10.40 -5.51 -21.00
C LYS A 59 9.95 -4.07 -20.76
N HIS A 60 8.79 -3.64 -21.26
CA HIS A 60 8.43 -2.20 -21.25
C HIS A 60 6.91 -1.87 -21.26
N GLN A 61 6.02 -2.84 -21.04
CA GLN A 61 4.57 -2.60 -21.07
C GLN A 61 3.98 -2.73 -19.66
N TYR A 62 4.50 -1.92 -18.74
CA TYR A 62 4.04 -1.92 -17.36
C TYR A 62 3.02 -0.81 -17.13
N TYR A 63 2.00 -1.13 -16.34
CA TYR A 63 1.10 -0.12 -15.79
C TYR A 63 1.81 0.68 -14.70
N SER A 64 1.63 2.01 -14.73
CA SER A 64 2.20 2.91 -13.73
C SER A 64 1.58 2.68 -12.35
N LEU A 65 2.38 2.59 -11.30
CA LEU A 65 1.87 2.50 -9.94
C LEU A 65 1.27 3.84 -9.46
N PRO A 66 0.34 3.82 -8.48
CA PRO A 66 -0.21 5.05 -7.91
C PRO A 66 0.89 5.83 -7.18
N GLU A 67 0.98 7.14 -7.42
CA GLU A 67 1.90 8.02 -6.65
C GLU A 67 1.35 8.34 -5.26
N ASN A 68 0.02 8.47 -5.14
CA ASN A 68 -0.71 8.68 -3.89
C ASN A 68 -2.21 8.38 -4.11
N TYR A 69 -2.96 8.39 -3.00
CA TYR A 69 -4.39 8.08 -2.97
C TYR A 69 -5.29 9.31 -2.73
N GLN A 70 -4.77 10.53 -2.88
CA GLN A 70 -5.53 11.76 -2.58
C GLN A 70 -6.71 12.01 -3.54
N HIS A 71 -6.68 11.37 -4.72
CA HIS A 71 -7.70 11.51 -5.75
C HIS A 71 -8.90 10.57 -5.57
N TRP A 72 -8.87 9.69 -4.56
CA TRP A 72 -9.96 8.74 -4.31
C TRP A 72 -11.30 9.44 -4.09
N THR A 73 -12.29 8.94 -4.79
CA THR A 73 -13.70 9.26 -4.60
C THR A 73 -14.34 8.30 -3.59
N TYR A 74 -15.55 8.65 -3.13
CA TYR A 74 -16.37 7.71 -2.36
C TYR A 74 -16.69 6.42 -3.13
N GLY A 75 -16.74 6.47 -4.47
CA GLY A 75 -16.96 5.30 -5.31
C GLY A 75 -15.80 4.31 -5.23
N ASP A 76 -14.57 4.84 -5.28
CA ASP A 76 -13.34 4.04 -5.19
C ASP A 76 -13.25 3.34 -3.83
N LEU A 77 -13.47 4.10 -2.74
CA LEU A 77 -13.47 3.54 -1.39
C LEU A 77 -14.57 2.47 -1.23
N LYS A 78 -15.76 2.69 -1.79
CA LYS A 78 -16.83 1.69 -1.77
C LYS A 78 -16.44 0.42 -2.53
N GLY A 79 -15.72 0.55 -3.65
CA GLY A 79 -15.18 -0.57 -4.41
C GLY A 79 -14.21 -1.41 -3.57
N ILE A 80 -13.26 -0.76 -2.90
CA ILE A 80 -12.27 -1.42 -2.03
C ILE A 80 -12.95 -2.13 -0.86
N VAL A 81 -13.84 -1.44 -0.13
CA VAL A 81 -14.54 -2.01 1.03
C VAL A 81 -15.49 -3.14 0.64
N GLY A 82 -16.05 -3.08 -0.56
CA GLY A 82 -16.96 -4.10 -1.10
C GLY A 82 -16.26 -5.32 -1.70
N ASP A 83 -14.94 -5.29 -1.84
CA ASP A 83 -14.16 -6.41 -2.39
C ASP A 83 -14.11 -7.57 -1.37
N PRO A 84 -14.63 -8.77 -1.71
CA PRO A 84 -14.58 -9.93 -0.82
C PRO A 84 -13.16 -10.43 -0.56
N GLU A 85 -12.19 -10.06 -1.40
CA GLU A 85 -10.78 -10.42 -1.27
C GLU A 85 -9.92 -9.16 -1.12
N ILE A 86 -10.38 -8.18 -0.32
CA ILE A 86 -9.66 -6.94 -0.04
C ILE A 86 -8.17 -7.19 0.31
N LEU A 87 -7.28 -6.33 -0.17
CA LEU A 87 -5.86 -6.41 0.17
C LEU A 87 -5.65 -6.17 1.66
N SER A 88 -4.81 -6.99 2.30
CA SER A 88 -4.64 -7.01 3.77
C SER A 88 -4.33 -5.65 4.38
N HIS A 89 -3.45 -4.85 3.76
CA HIS A 89 -3.13 -3.51 4.25
C HIS A 89 -4.33 -2.56 4.23
N TRP A 90 -5.20 -2.67 3.22
CA TRP A 90 -6.44 -1.90 3.18
C TRP A 90 -7.45 -2.40 4.20
N GLU A 91 -7.59 -3.71 4.35
CA GLU A 91 -8.42 -4.32 5.38
C GLU A 91 -8.03 -3.83 6.78
N GLU A 92 -6.74 -3.82 7.10
CA GLU A 92 -6.25 -3.33 8.38
C GLU A 92 -6.54 -1.84 8.58
N ILE A 93 -6.20 -0.99 7.61
CA ILE A 93 -6.43 0.47 7.70
C ILE A 93 -7.91 0.76 7.91
N ILE A 94 -8.77 0.20 7.05
CA ILE A 94 -10.21 0.43 7.09
C ILE A 94 -10.81 -0.16 8.36
N GLY A 95 -10.39 -1.35 8.75
CA GLY A 95 -10.85 -2.03 9.96
C GLY A 95 -10.60 -1.19 11.23
N LYS A 96 -9.49 -0.45 11.32
CA LYS A 96 -9.24 0.47 12.44
C LYS A 96 -10.24 1.62 12.51
N PHE A 97 -10.69 2.15 11.37
CA PHE A 97 -11.71 3.19 11.34
C PHE A 97 -13.12 2.63 11.54
N GLN A 98 -13.41 1.41 11.09
CA GLN A 98 -14.72 0.78 11.25
C GLN A 98 -15.11 0.53 12.71
N VAL A 99 -14.14 0.19 13.56
CA VAL A 99 -14.38 -0.04 15.00
C VAL A 99 -14.33 1.23 15.84
N MET A 100 -13.99 2.37 15.24
CA MET A 100 -13.93 3.66 15.94
C MET A 100 -15.34 4.20 16.20
N GLU A 101 -15.54 4.82 17.36
CA GLU A 101 -16.82 5.45 17.68
C GLU A 101 -17.18 6.57 16.69
N GLY A 102 -18.46 6.64 16.31
CA GLY A 102 -18.94 7.63 15.35
C GLY A 102 -18.71 9.08 15.76
N GLU A 103 -18.80 9.42 17.05
CA GLU A 103 -18.51 10.79 17.52
C GLU A 103 -17.02 11.13 17.41
N LEU A 104 -16.12 10.17 17.60
CA LEU A 104 -14.69 10.38 17.37
C LEU A 104 -14.39 10.63 15.89
N LEU A 105 -15.01 9.87 14.98
CA LEU A 105 -14.89 10.10 13.54
C LEU A 105 -15.38 11.51 13.15
N LYS A 106 -16.54 11.93 13.67
CA LYS A 106 -17.06 13.29 13.47
C LYS A 106 -16.12 14.34 14.04
N PHE A 107 -15.53 14.09 15.20
CA PHE A 107 -14.58 15.00 15.85
C PHE A 107 -13.30 15.18 15.02
N ILE A 108 -12.74 14.09 14.49
CA ILE A 108 -11.58 14.10 13.58
C ILE A 108 -11.85 15.00 12.38
N LEU A 109 -13.02 14.84 11.74
CA LEU A 109 -13.41 15.63 10.58
C LEU A 109 -13.67 17.09 10.93
N LYS A 110 -14.49 17.35 11.96
CA LYS A 110 -14.93 18.70 12.34
C LYS A 110 -13.77 19.61 12.73
N TYR A 111 -12.79 19.08 13.44
CA TYR A 111 -11.65 19.86 13.94
C TYR A 111 -10.37 19.64 13.12
N GLN A 112 -10.47 18.94 11.98
CA GLN A 112 -9.33 18.69 11.08
C GLN A 112 -8.11 18.18 11.84
N ILE A 113 -8.33 17.17 12.69
CA ILE A 113 -7.27 16.63 13.55
C ILE A 113 -6.07 16.23 12.67
N PRO A 114 -4.85 16.67 12.98
CA PRO A 114 -3.68 16.44 12.13
C PRO A 114 -3.21 14.99 12.26
N LEU A 115 -3.91 14.06 11.58
CA LEU A 115 -3.66 12.62 11.65
C LEU A 115 -2.20 12.27 11.31
N GLU A 116 -1.59 12.97 10.34
CA GLU A 116 -0.18 12.81 10.02
C GLU A 116 0.72 13.01 11.24
N LYS A 117 0.49 14.05 12.04
CA LYS A 117 1.29 14.33 13.24
C LYS A 117 1.10 13.26 14.32
N ILE A 118 -0.13 12.75 14.46
CA ILE A 118 -0.44 11.66 15.40
C ILE A 118 0.29 10.38 14.96
N ILE A 119 0.24 10.04 13.67
CA ILE A 119 0.94 8.87 13.10
C ILE A 119 2.44 8.99 13.31
N ARG A 120 3.04 10.14 12.99
CA ARG A 120 4.46 10.43 13.22
C ARG A 120 4.87 10.28 14.69
N HIS A 121 4.05 10.80 15.60
CA HIS A 121 4.28 10.63 17.04
C HIS A 121 4.27 9.16 17.45
N GLU A 122 3.28 8.39 17.00
CA GLU A 122 3.18 6.95 17.27
C GLU A 122 4.38 6.16 16.71
N LEU A 123 4.83 6.48 15.49
CA LEU A 123 6.03 5.87 14.90
C LEU A 123 7.28 6.19 15.72
N GLY A 124 7.41 7.45 16.16
CA GLY A 124 8.42 7.94 17.12
C GLY A 124 8.47 7.09 18.39
N CYS A 125 7.32 6.95 19.05
CA CYS A 125 7.18 6.18 20.28
C CYS A 125 7.44 4.68 20.11
N ARG A 126 7.35 4.16 18.88
CA ARG A 126 7.63 2.75 18.58
C ARG A 126 9.07 2.51 18.14
N GLY A 127 9.85 3.58 17.93
CA GLY A 127 11.27 3.50 17.61
C GLY A 127 11.56 3.16 16.14
N PHE A 128 10.60 3.37 15.24
CA PHE A 128 10.78 3.15 13.80
C PHE A 128 11.26 4.42 13.09
N ASP A 129 12.10 4.33 12.07
CA ASP A 129 12.20 5.36 11.03
C ASP A 129 11.38 4.92 9.80
N ASP A 130 11.66 5.49 8.63
CA ASP A 130 10.97 5.13 7.38
C ASP A 130 11.18 3.65 6.98
N ASN A 131 12.31 3.05 7.37
CA ASN A 131 12.80 1.78 6.85
C ASN A 131 12.94 0.69 7.93
N ASN A 132 13.45 1.06 9.10
CA ASN A 132 13.90 0.13 10.13
C ASN A 132 13.56 0.62 11.54
N TRP A 133 13.72 -0.28 12.51
CA TRP A 133 13.75 0.11 13.91
C TRP A 133 15.12 0.73 14.26
N VAL A 134 15.11 1.97 14.76
CA VAL A 134 16.29 2.78 15.10
C VAL A 134 16.37 3.15 16.59
N GLY A 135 15.38 2.75 17.37
CA GLY A 135 15.26 3.09 18.79
C GLY A 135 14.55 4.42 19.03
N PHE A 136 14.01 4.59 20.24
CA PHE A 136 13.06 5.67 20.56
C PHE A 136 13.62 7.08 20.34
N GLN A 137 14.86 7.36 20.78
CA GLN A 137 15.43 8.71 20.71
C GLN A 137 15.71 9.17 19.28
N GLU A 138 16.21 8.28 18.42
CA GLU A 138 16.52 8.62 17.02
C GLU A 138 15.25 8.65 16.17
N SER A 139 14.31 7.76 16.45
CA SER A 139 12.98 7.76 15.82
C SER A 139 12.19 9.03 16.13
N GLU A 140 12.21 9.49 17.38
CA GLU A 140 11.57 10.74 17.79
C GLU A 140 12.16 11.93 17.01
N LYS A 141 13.49 12.05 16.95
CA LYS A 141 14.17 13.08 16.15
C LYS A 141 13.87 12.97 14.65
N TYR A 142 13.59 11.78 14.14
CA TYR A 142 13.27 11.60 12.73
C TYR A 142 11.86 12.11 12.43
N TRP A 143 10.86 11.71 13.21
CA TRP A 143 9.45 11.98 12.94
C TRP A 143 8.94 13.32 13.47
N MET A 144 9.57 13.89 14.51
CA MET A 144 9.18 15.16 15.12
C MET A 144 9.91 16.39 14.55
N LYS A 145 10.56 16.24 13.39
CA LYS A 145 11.02 17.37 12.56
C LYS A 145 9.83 18.11 11.96
#